data_AF-A0AAV6U2Q9-F1
#
_entry.id   AF-A0AAV6U2Q9-F1
#
_cell.length_a   1.000
_cell.length_b   1.000
_cell.length_c   1.000
_cell.angle_alpha   90.00
_cell.angle_beta   90.00
_cell.angle_gamma   90.00
#
_symmetry.space_group_name_H-M   'P 1'
#
loop_
_entity.id
_entity.type
_entity.pdbx_description
1 polymer ?
#
loop_
_entity_poly.entity_id
_entity_poly.type
_entity_poly.pdbx_seq_one_letter_code
_entity_poly.pdbx_strand_id
1 'polypeptide(L)'
;MERAKPKGYVNNDRCFGEYKCPECNRMWKSANSWANMGQECVKCHIYVYPHEQKPLRRPDGFEVPDNRKEHLQHLCEKCKKLGKCCRPRRY
;
A
#
# COMPACT_ATOMS: atom_id res chain seq x y z
N MET A 1 10.93 -3.32 25.29
CA MET A 1 9.74 -3.36 24.40
C MET A 1 10.17 -2.90 23.00
N GLU A 2 10.79 -3.79 22.24
CA GLU A 2 11.23 -3.47 20.88
C GLU A 2 10.04 -3.66 19.93
N ARG A 3 9.46 -2.54 19.48
CA ARG A 3 8.41 -2.53 18.46
C ARG A 3 9.06 -3.07 17.18
N ALA A 4 8.83 -4.36 16.88
CA ALA A 4 9.36 -5.05 15.73
C ALA A 4 9.14 -4.20 14.46
N LYS A 5 10.24 -3.68 13.89
CA LYS A 5 10.18 -3.00 12.59
C LYS A 5 9.74 -4.03 11.55
N PRO A 6 8.64 -3.81 10.80
CA PRO A 6 8.19 -4.76 9.81
C PRO A 6 9.30 -4.99 8.78
N LYS A 7 9.59 -6.27 8.53
CA LYS A 7 10.72 -6.76 7.73
C LYS A 7 10.43 -6.52 6.23
N GLY A 8 10.60 -5.29 5.74
CA GLY A 8 10.21 -4.95 4.36
C GLY A 8 10.86 -3.71 3.72
N TYR A 9 11.82 -3.04 4.37
CA TYR A 9 12.32 -1.71 3.96
C TYR A 9 13.51 -1.71 2.99
N VAL A 10 13.62 -2.65 2.05
CA VAL A 10 14.82 -2.71 1.17
C VAL A 10 14.59 -2.61 -0.32
N ASN A 11 13.37 -2.76 -0.82
CA ASN A 11 13.16 -2.71 -2.27
C ASN A 11 12.37 -1.46 -2.63
N ASN A 12 12.91 -0.72 -3.60
CA ASN A 12 12.25 0.42 -4.24
C ASN A 12 11.04 -0.02 -5.09
N ASP A 13 10.65 -1.28 -4.98
CA ASP A 13 9.53 -1.93 -5.65
C ASP A 13 8.24 -1.77 -4.87
N ARG A 14 7.13 -1.91 -5.61
CA ARG A 14 5.80 -1.95 -5.00
C ARG A 14 5.62 -3.26 -4.27
N CYS A 15 5.05 -3.19 -3.08
CA CYS A 15 4.68 -4.33 -2.27
C CYS A 15 3.17 -4.33 -1.96
N PHE A 16 2.66 -5.51 -1.63
CA PHE A 16 1.33 -5.68 -1.06
C PHE A 16 1.39 -5.33 0.43
N GLY A 17 0.76 -4.22 0.83
CA GLY A 17 0.67 -3.80 2.22
C GLY A 17 -0.70 -4.12 2.80
N GLU A 18 -0.72 -4.64 4.03
CA GLU A 18 -1.93 -4.81 4.83
C GLU A 18 -2.00 -3.64 5.83
N TYR A 19 -3.14 -2.96 5.86
CA TYR A 19 -3.38 -1.75 6.64
C TYR A 19 -4.49 -2.02 7.65
N LYS A 20 -4.32 -1.52 8.88
CA LYS A 20 -5.32 -1.58 9.94
C LYS A 20 -5.44 -0.21 10.58
N CYS A 21 -6.60 0.43 10.42
CA CYS A 21 -6.86 1.71 11.07
C CYS A 21 -7.03 1.51 12.59
N PRO A 22 -6.26 2.21 13.44
CA PRO A 22 -6.41 2.11 14.89
C PRO A 22 -7.74 2.70 15.39
N GLU A 23 -8.27 3.73 14.71
CA GLU A 23 -9.48 4.44 15.12
C GLU A 23 -10.76 3.67 14.80
N CYS A 24 -10.94 3.28 13.53
CA CYS A 24 -12.16 2.57 13.10
C CYS A 24 -12.00 1.05 12.98
N ASN A 25 -10.84 0.50 13.33
CA ASN A 25 -10.51 -0.93 13.20
C ASN A 25 -10.68 -1.51 11.78
N ARG A 26 -10.84 -0.65 10.77
CA ARG A 26 -10.98 -1.08 9.38
C ARG A 26 -9.67 -1.69 8.90
N MET A 27 -9.78 -2.85 8.26
CA MET A 27 -8.65 -3.55 7.64
C MET A 27 -8.82 -3.50 6.13
N TRP A 28 -7.74 -3.17 5.42
CA TRP A 28 -7.71 -3.22 3.96
C TRP A 28 -6.33 -3.60 3.48
N LYS A 29 -6.26 -4.15 2.28
CA LYS A 29 -4.98 -4.52 1.65
C LYS A 29 -4.80 -3.71 0.38
N SER A 30 -3.57 -3.34 0.08
CA SER A 30 -3.25 -2.55 -1.10
C SER A 30 -1.96 -3.03 -1.75
N ALA A 31 -2.03 -3.33 -3.04
CA ALA A 31 -0.89 -3.65 -3.88
C ALA A 31 0.04 -2.44 -4.18
N ASN A 32 -0.32 -1.26 -3.71
CA ASN A 32 0.43 -0.02 -3.93
C ASN A 32 1.02 0.49 -2.61
N SER A 33 1.57 -0.43 -1.82
CA SER A 33 2.30 -0.07 -0.62
C SER A 33 3.76 0.21 -0.98
N TRP A 34 4.30 1.28 -0.40
CA TRP A 34 5.69 1.68 -0.59
C TRP A 34 6.40 1.75 0.76
N ALA A 35 7.71 1.54 0.76
CA ALA A 35 8.53 1.75 1.95
C ALA A 35 8.34 3.19 2.46
N ASN A 36 8.07 3.33 3.76
CA ASN A 36 7.85 4.62 4.45
C ASN A 36 6.66 5.46 3.93
N MET A 37 5.64 4.86 3.32
CA MET A 37 4.46 5.60 2.86
C MET A 37 3.16 5.00 3.41
N GLY A 38 2.31 5.87 3.96
CA GLY A 38 1.01 5.51 4.49
C GLY A 38 -0.12 5.47 3.44
N GLN A 39 -1.26 4.91 3.84
CA GLN A 39 -2.54 5.13 3.17
C GLN A 39 -3.50 5.82 4.13
N GLU A 40 -4.16 6.86 3.64
CA GLU A 40 -5.18 7.57 4.39
C GLU A 40 -6.42 6.71 4.54
N CYS A 41 -6.93 6.60 5.76
CA CYS A 41 -8.19 5.92 6.02
C CYS A 41 -9.35 6.76 5.48
N VAL A 42 -10.18 6.20 4.59
CA VAL A 42 -11.38 6.89 4.04
C VAL A 42 -12.39 7.41 5.06
N LYS A 43 -12.39 6.83 6.28
CA LYS A 43 -13.37 7.18 7.33
C LYS A 43 -12.79 8.15 8.34
N CYS A 44 -11.54 7.92 8.73
CA CYS A 44 -10.88 8.67 9.81
C CYS A 44 -9.94 9.75 9.29
N HIS A 45 -9.62 9.74 7.99
CA HIS A 45 -8.67 10.65 7.35
C HIS A 45 -7.29 10.73 8.03
N ILE A 46 -6.90 9.65 8.72
CA ILE A 46 -5.56 9.50 9.31
C ILE A 46 -4.66 8.65 8.41
N TYR A 47 -3.37 8.94 8.41
CA TYR A 47 -2.38 8.10 7.72
C TYR A 47 -2.14 6.82 8.50
N VAL A 48 -2.48 5.70 7.87
CA VAL A 48 -2.26 4.36 8.41
C VAL A 48 -1.06 3.76 7.69
N TYR A 49 -0.08 3.33 8.47
CA TYR A 49 1.07 2.62 7.96
C TYR A 49 0.76 1.12 7.83
N PRO A 50 1.32 0.44 6.82
CA PRO A 50 1.11 -0.98 6.67
C PRO A 50 1.75 -1.72 7.86
N HIS A 51 1.00 -2.62 8.49
CA HIS A 51 1.54 -3.46 9.57
C HIS A 51 2.35 -4.62 9.01
N GLU A 52 1.99 -5.08 7.82
CA GLU A 52 2.67 -6.15 7.11
C GLU A 52 2.82 -5.75 5.64
N GLN A 53 4.01 -5.96 5.09
CA GLN A 53 4.30 -5.76 3.67
C GLN A 53 4.82 -7.08 3.10
N LYS A 54 4.15 -7.58 2.07
CA LYS A 54 4.55 -8.76 1.30
C LYS A 54 5.00 -8.33 -0.08
N PRO A 55 6.08 -8.92 -0.63
CA PRO A 55 6.46 -8.64 -2.01
C PRO A 55 5.30 -9.00 -2.94
N LEU A 56 5.13 -8.22 -4.01
CA LEU A 56 4.27 -8.56 -5.14
C LEU A 56 4.92 -9.72 -5.92
N ARG A 57 5.14 -10.87 -5.27
CA ARG A 57 5.50 -12.10 -5.98
C ARG A 57 4.29 -12.48 -6.83
N ARG A 58 4.46 -12.39 -8.14
CA ARG A 58 3.59 -13.11 -9.07
C ARG A 58 4.05 -14.57 -8.99
N PRO A 59 3.25 -15.52 -8.50
CA PRO A 59 3.47 -16.90 -8.91
C PRO A 59 3.24 -16.95 -10.42
N ASP A 60 4.20 -17.48 -11.18
CA ASP A 60 4.03 -17.84 -12.58
C ASP A 60 2.69 -18.58 -12.73
N GLY A 61 1.70 -17.95 -13.40
CA GLY A 61 0.40 -18.56 -13.70
C GLY A 61 -0.82 -18.05 -12.93
N PHE A 62 -0.72 -17.09 -12.00
CA PHE A 62 -1.92 -16.49 -11.39
C PHE A 62 -2.41 -15.25 -12.16
N GLU A 63 -3.71 -15.24 -12.45
CA GLU A 63 -4.41 -14.14 -13.11
C GLU A 63 -4.06 -12.80 -12.45
N VAL A 64 -3.60 -11.86 -13.29
CA VAL A 64 -3.33 -10.49 -12.89
C VAL A 64 -4.58 -9.94 -12.19
N PRO A 65 -4.49 -9.52 -10.91
CA PRO A 65 -5.63 -8.88 -10.27
C PRO A 65 -6.02 -7.68 -11.12
N ASP A 66 -7.31 -7.62 -11.44
CA ASP A 66 -7.89 -6.71 -12.41
C ASP A 66 -7.28 -5.32 -12.26
N ASN A 67 -6.46 -4.96 -13.25
CA ASN A 67 -5.67 -3.75 -13.19
C ASN A 67 -6.57 -2.50 -13.29
N ARG A 68 -7.89 -2.64 -13.46
CA ARG A 68 -8.85 -1.53 -13.51
C ARG A 68 -9.34 -1.09 -12.14
N LYS A 69 -9.06 -1.82 -11.05
CA LYS A 69 -9.35 -1.30 -9.70
C LYS A 69 -8.60 0.02 -9.54
N GLU A 70 -9.38 1.10 -9.51
CA GLU A 70 -8.86 2.45 -9.45
C GLU A 70 -7.93 2.58 -8.25
N HIS A 71 -6.70 2.96 -8.53
CA HIS A 71 -5.79 3.33 -7.48
C HIS A 71 -6.34 4.62 -6.87
N LEU A 72 -6.79 4.56 -5.62
CA LEU A 72 -7.31 5.72 -4.89
C LEU A 72 -6.14 6.68 -4.58
N GLN A 73 -5.75 7.45 -5.60
CA GLN A 73 -4.64 8.40 -5.56
C GLN A 73 -4.80 9.40 -4.41
N HIS A 74 -6.04 9.79 -4.12
CA HIS A 74 -6.38 10.70 -3.03
C HIS A 74 -6.18 10.09 -1.63
N LEU A 75 -5.98 8.78 -1.51
CA LEU A 75 -5.66 8.12 -0.22
C LEU A 75 -4.21 7.68 -0.13
N CYS A 76 -3.50 7.62 -1.25
CA CYS A 76 -2.11 7.21 -1.26
C CYS A 76 -1.22 8.42 -0.95
N GLU A 77 -0.52 8.36 0.19
CA GLU A 77 0.42 9.42 0.59
C GLU A 77 1.49 9.67 -0.48
N LYS A 78 1.96 8.60 -1.14
CA LYS A 78 2.92 8.72 -2.25
C LYS A 78 2.32 9.45 -3.45
N CYS A 79 1.05 9.21 -3.81
CA CYS A 79 0.40 9.95 -4.90
C CYS A 79 0.20 11.42 -4.55
N LYS A 80 -0.24 11.72 -3.31
CA LYS A 80 -0.34 13.11 -2.83
C LYS A 80 1.00 13.82 -2.92
N LYS A 81 2.07 13.17 -2.46
CA LYS A 81 3.43 13.72 -2.49
C LYS A 81 3.99 13.90 -3.91
N LEU A 82 3.64 13.00 -4.83
CA LEU A 82 4.06 13.07 -6.23
C LEU A 82 3.17 13.99 -7.09
N GLY A 83 1.97 14.33 -6.63
CA GLY A 83 0.94 15.01 -7.45
C GLY A 83 0.44 14.18 -8.64
N LYS A 84 0.83 12.90 -8.73
CA LYS A 84 0.51 11.99 -9.85
C LYS A 84 0.40 10.55 -9.37
N CYS A 85 -0.29 9.71 -10.15
CA CYS A 85 -0.46 8.29 -9.85
C CYS A 85 0.90 7.59 -9.69
N CYS A 86 1.14 7.00 -8.52
CA CYS A 86 2.37 6.25 -8.23
C CYS A 86 2.40 4.89 -8.94
N ARG A 87 1.31 4.50 -9.61
CA ARG A 87 1.24 3.26 -10.38
C ARG A 87 1.90 3.49 -11.74
N PRO A 88 2.95 2.74 -12.11
CA PRO A 88 3.46 2.76 -13.48
C PRO A 88 2.35 2.28 -14.42
N ARG A 89 1.98 3.10 -15.42
CA ARG A 89 1.27 2.62 -16.60
C ARG A 89 2.17 1.56 -17.23
N ARG A 90 1.72 0.31 -17.25
CA ARG A 90 2.30 -0.67 -18.16
C ARG A 90 1.75 -0.32 -19.54
N TYR A 91 2.63 0.17 -20.42
CA TYR A 91 2.40 0.12 -21.86
C TYR A 91 2.50 -1.33 -22.30
#